data_AF-A0A7S0V7T6-F1
#
_entry.id   AF-A0A7S0V7T6-F1
#
_cell.length_a   1.000
_cell.length_b   1.000
_cell.length_c   1.000
_cell.angle_alpha   90.00
_cell.angle_beta   90.00
_cell.angle_gamma   90.00
#
_symmetry.space_group_name_H-M   'P 1'
#
loop_
_entity.id
_entity.type
_entity.pdbx_description
1 polymer ?
#
loop_
_entity_poly.entity_id
_entity_poly.type
_entity_poly.pdbx_seq_one_letter_code
_entity_poly.pdbx_strand_id
1 'polypeptide(L)'
;GGGKELSLPAVLGFVALSVAMVAYFGMWSGVWVEFKTAGATPRVIFFPKYVDWMITTPLLLSILALLGGADTPVLAALVGNDALMVLCWLVGATLTAPYKYVWWLLGVLFFVVVLLLVTRVVERSSNGNVRTLGVVLALSWAMYPLLWVLGSEGT
;
A
#
# COMPACT_ATOMS: atom_id res chain seq x y z
N GLY A 1 33.09 23.18 2.67
CA GLY A 1 31.80 23.20 3.38
C GLY A 1 30.98 22.03 2.88
N GLY A 2 30.85 20.98 3.69
CA GLY A 2 30.11 19.77 3.31
C GLY A 2 28.61 20.06 3.32
N GLY A 3 28.00 20.19 2.14
CA GLY A 3 26.55 20.17 2.02
C GLY A 3 26.05 18.82 2.51
N LYS A 4 25.07 18.79 3.41
CA LYS A 4 24.38 17.55 3.79
C LYS A 4 23.75 16.98 2.51
N GLU A 5 24.32 15.90 1.98
CA GLU A 5 23.69 15.16 0.89
C GLU A 5 22.33 14.64 1.37
N LEU A 6 21.31 14.80 0.52
CA LEU A 6 19.95 14.40 0.83
C LEU A 6 19.88 12.87 0.85
N SER A 7 19.58 12.27 2.00
CA SER A 7 19.52 10.81 2.12
C SER A 7 18.39 10.25 1.23
N LEU A 8 18.67 9.18 0.47
CA LEU A 8 17.67 8.54 -0.38
C LEU A 8 16.35 8.21 0.34
N PRO A 9 16.33 7.66 1.57
CA PRO A 9 15.08 7.44 2.32
C PRO A 9 14.24 8.70 2.51
N ALA A 10 14.87 9.86 2.74
CA ALA A 10 14.16 11.13 2.89
C ALA A 10 13.52 11.59 1.56
N VAL A 11 14.20 11.37 0.44
CA VAL A 11 13.66 11.66 -0.91
C VAL A 11 12.42 10.81 -1.17
N LEU A 12 12.52 9.49 -0.94
CA LEU A 12 11.38 8.58 -1.14
C LEU A 12 10.21 8.96 -0.24
N GLY A 13 10.47 9.35 1.01
CA GLY A 13 9.44 9.80 1.95
C GLY A 13 8.74 11.07 1.48
N PHE A 14 9.49 12.07 1.01
CA PHE A 14 8.93 13.29 0.44
C PHE A 14 8.05 13.01 -0.79
N VAL A 15 8.50 12.14 -1.69
CA VAL A 15 7.73 11.74 -2.88
C VAL A 15 6.45 11.02 -2.46
N ALA A 16 6.52 10.09 -1.50
CA ALA A 16 5.34 9.37 -1.03
C ALA A 16 4.27 10.32 -0.46
N LEU A 17 4.68 11.28 0.38
CA LEU A 17 3.76 12.29 0.93
C LEU A 17 3.17 13.20 -0.16
N SER A 18 3.97 13.57 -1.15
CA SER A 18 3.52 14.40 -2.28
C SER A 18 2.48 13.68 -3.14
N VAL A 19 2.69 12.39 -3.41
CA VAL A 19 1.74 11.55 -4.15
C VAL A 19 0.43 11.42 -3.37
N ALA A 20 0.51 11.12 -2.07
CA ALA A 20 -0.67 11.05 -1.21
C ALA A 20 -1.44 12.38 -1.24
N MET A 21 -0.77 13.52 -1.07
CA MET A 21 -1.40 14.83 -1.13
C MET A 21 -2.18 15.04 -2.44
N VAL A 22 -1.58 14.72 -3.59
CA VAL A 22 -2.23 14.84 -4.91
C VAL A 22 -3.43 13.90 -5.01
N ALA A 23 -3.32 12.66 -4.57
CA ALA A 23 -4.41 11.70 -4.62
C ALA A 23 -5.60 12.11 -3.74
N TYR A 24 -5.35 12.58 -2.51
CA TYR A 24 -6.39 13.09 -1.62
C TYR A 24 -7.07 14.34 -2.19
N PHE A 25 -6.31 15.26 -2.79
CA PHE A 25 -6.89 16.41 -3.50
C PHE A 25 -7.73 15.96 -4.70
N GLY A 26 -7.28 14.94 -5.44
CA GLY A 26 -8.04 14.33 -6.54
C GLY A 26 -9.37 13.73 -6.08
N MET A 27 -9.38 12.98 -4.97
CA MET A 27 -10.61 12.43 -4.38
C MET A 27 -11.56 13.54 -3.93
N TRP A 28 -11.04 14.57 -3.26
CA TRP A 28 -11.84 15.71 -2.79
C TRP A 28 -12.47 16.51 -3.93
N SER A 29 -11.72 16.73 -5.01
CA SER A 29 -12.20 17.42 -6.22
C SER A 29 -13.08 16.55 -7.12
N GLY A 30 -13.27 15.26 -6.79
CA GLY A 30 -14.13 14.34 -7.52
C GLY A 30 -13.50 13.73 -8.78
N VAL A 31 -12.18 13.87 -8.96
CA VAL A 31 -11.46 13.30 -10.11
C VAL A 31 -11.47 11.78 -10.01
N TRP A 32 -11.99 11.13 -11.06
CA TRP A 32 -12.02 9.67 -11.19
C TRP A 32 -12.69 8.95 -10.00
N VAL A 33 -13.78 9.54 -9.52
CA VAL A 33 -14.67 8.95 -8.50
C VAL A 33 -15.88 8.35 -9.22
N GLU A 34 -16.08 7.04 -9.07
CA GLU A 34 -17.19 6.33 -9.71
C GLU A 34 -18.28 5.98 -8.70
N PHE A 35 -19.52 6.33 -9.05
CA PHE A 35 -20.72 5.94 -8.31
C PHE A 35 -21.36 4.74 -8.99
N LYS A 36 -21.28 3.56 -8.36
CA LYS A 36 -21.98 2.36 -8.83
C LYS A 36 -23.33 2.28 -8.14
N THR A 37 -24.34 2.85 -8.79
CA THR A 37 -25.73 2.92 -8.32
C THR A 37 -26.62 1.78 -8.84
N ALA A 38 -26.13 0.97 -9.79
CA ALA A 38 -26.90 -0.09 -10.45
C ALA A 38 -27.03 -1.41 -9.64
N GLY A 39 -26.48 -1.47 -8.41
CA GLY A 39 -26.57 -2.63 -7.52
C GLY A 39 -27.58 -2.43 -6.39
N ALA A 40 -27.86 -3.50 -5.62
CA ALA A 40 -28.73 -3.45 -4.44
C ALA A 40 -28.25 -2.46 -3.36
N THR A 41 -26.95 -2.14 -3.37
CA THR A 41 -26.26 -1.20 -2.50
C THR A 41 -25.50 -0.18 -3.36
N PRO A 42 -25.87 1.11 -3.33
CA PRO A 42 -25.09 2.13 -4.02
C PRO A 42 -23.71 2.24 -3.35
N ARG A 43 -22.65 2.14 -4.14
CA ARG A 43 -21.26 2.25 -3.66
C ARG A 43 -20.44 3.26 -4.44
N VAL A 44 -19.43 3.81 -3.78
CA VAL A 44 -18.48 4.76 -4.36
C VAL A 44 -17.10 4.12 -4.42
N ILE A 45 -16.45 4.24 -5.57
CA ILE A 45 -15.08 3.77 -5.80
C ILE A 45 -14.20 4.99 -6.06
N PHE A 46 -13.17 5.15 -5.25
CA PHE A 46 -12.17 6.20 -5.40
C PHE A 46 -10.92 5.60 -6.08
N PHE A 47 -10.81 5.72 -7.40
CA PHE A 47 -9.62 5.26 -8.12
C PHE A 47 -8.31 5.95 -7.71
N PRO A 48 -8.29 7.27 -7.39
CA PRO A 48 -7.06 7.92 -6.95
C PRO A 48 -6.42 7.27 -5.72
N LYS A 49 -7.21 6.64 -4.84
CA LYS A 49 -6.70 5.86 -3.69
C LYS A 49 -5.81 4.69 -4.12
N TYR A 50 -6.21 3.96 -5.16
CA TYR A 50 -5.42 2.81 -5.63
C TYR A 50 -4.17 3.28 -6.38
N VAL A 51 -4.25 4.42 -7.09
CA VAL A 51 -3.07 5.05 -7.71
C VAL A 51 -2.08 5.52 -6.66
N ASP A 52 -2.56 6.14 -5.58
CA ASP A 52 -1.76 6.48 -4.40
C ASP A 52 -1.03 5.24 -3.91
N TRP A 53 -1.77 4.19 -3.53
CA TRP A 53 -1.19 2.98 -2.98
C TRP A 53 -0.17 2.33 -3.92
N MET A 54 -0.47 2.22 -5.22
CA MET A 54 0.46 1.66 -6.22
C MET A 54 1.84 2.36 -6.24
N ILE A 55 1.95 3.58 -5.71
CA ILE A 55 3.19 4.35 -5.68
C ILE A 55 3.72 4.48 -4.24
N THR A 56 2.86 4.83 -3.27
CA THR A 56 3.29 5.12 -1.90
C THR A 56 3.62 3.87 -1.10
N THR A 57 2.91 2.77 -1.28
CA THR A 57 3.21 1.53 -0.54
C THR A 57 4.56 0.92 -0.95
N PRO A 58 4.94 0.84 -2.25
CA PRO A 58 6.29 0.42 -2.62
C PRO A 58 7.39 1.37 -2.12
N LEU A 59 7.13 2.68 -2.10
CA LEU A 59 8.10 3.66 -1.59
C LEU A 59 8.34 3.49 -0.10
N LEU A 60 7.28 3.29 0.70
CA LEU A 60 7.38 3.03 2.14
C LEU A 60 8.13 1.73 2.44
N LEU A 61 7.84 0.66 1.69
CA LEU A 61 8.57 -0.61 1.80
C LEU A 61 10.03 -0.47 1.38
N SER A 62 10.32 0.33 0.34
CA SER A 62 11.69 0.62 -0.11
C SER A 62 12.48 1.37 0.95
N ILE A 63 11.86 2.36 1.62
CA ILE A 63 12.47 3.07 2.75
C ILE A 63 12.83 2.08 3.87
N LEU A 64 11.90 1.21 4.26
CA LEU A 64 12.14 0.22 5.31
C LEU A 64 13.26 -0.77 4.92
N ALA A 65 13.26 -1.24 3.68
CA ALA A 65 14.29 -2.14 3.14
C ALA A 65 15.67 -1.47 3.14
N LEU A 66 15.77 -0.21 2.71
CA LEU A 66 17.02 0.56 2.72
C LEU A 66 17.54 0.78 4.14
N LEU A 67 16.68 1.19 5.07
CA LEU A 67 17.05 1.37 6.48
C LEU A 67 17.41 0.04 7.16
N GLY A 68 16.77 -1.05 6.71
CA GLY A 68 17.01 -2.41 7.18
C GLY A 68 18.27 -3.06 6.61
N GLY A 69 18.88 -2.49 5.57
CA GLY A 69 20.01 -3.11 4.88
C GLY A 69 19.63 -4.35 4.08
N ALA A 70 18.39 -4.41 3.56
CA ALA A 70 17.90 -5.53 2.78
C ALA A 70 18.61 -5.62 1.42
N ASP A 71 18.77 -6.84 0.93
CA ASP A 71 19.32 -7.14 -0.39
C ASP A 71 18.30 -6.86 -1.51
N THR A 72 18.81 -6.63 -2.72
CA THR A 72 18.00 -6.30 -3.91
C THR A 72 16.89 -7.32 -4.18
N PRO A 73 17.09 -8.65 -4.03
CA PRO A 73 16.01 -9.63 -4.20
C PRO A 73 14.85 -9.44 -3.20
N VAL A 74 15.13 -9.15 -1.93
CA VAL A 74 14.10 -8.90 -0.92
C VAL A 74 13.36 -7.60 -1.23
N LEU A 75 14.08 -6.55 -1.64
CA LEU A 75 13.46 -5.30 -2.09
C LEU A 75 12.54 -5.53 -3.29
N ALA A 76 13.00 -6.25 -4.31
CA ALA A 76 12.21 -6.52 -5.51
C ALA A 76 10.97 -7.37 -5.19
N ALA A 77 11.12 -8.35 -4.29
CA ALA A 77 10.00 -9.16 -3.81
C ALA A 77 8.98 -8.33 -3.02
N LEU A 78 9.43 -7.41 -2.16
CA LEU A 78 8.55 -6.48 -1.43
C LEU A 78 7.72 -5.65 -2.41
N VAL A 79 8.39 -4.94 -3.32
CA VAL A 79 7.74 -4.06 -4.31
C VAL A 79 6.80 -4.85 -5.23
N GLY A 80 7.22 -6.02 -5.70
CA GLY A 80 6.41 -6.84 -6.60
C GLY A 80 5.15 -7.40 -5.95
N ASN A 81 5.26 -7.95 -4.74
CA ASN A 81 4.10 -8.49 -4.04
C ASN A 81 3.14 -7.38 -3.58
N ASP A 82 3.68 -6.22 -3.21
CA ASP A 82 2.88 -5.04 -2.87
C ASP A 82 2.08 -4.51 -4.07
N ALA A 83 2.71 -4.40 -5.24
CA ALA A 83 1.99 -4.05 -6.48
C ALA A 83 0.88 -5.06 -6.81
N LEU A 84 1.15 -6.36 -6.69
CA LEU A 84 0.15 -7.41 -6.91
C LEU A 84 -1.02 -7.32 -5.91
N MET A 85 -0.73 -7.03 -4.64
CA MET A 85 -1.75 -6.79 -3.62
C MET A 85 -2.68 -5.65 -4.01
N VAL A 86 -2.13 -4.47 -4.32
CA VAL A 86 -2.94 -3.28 -4.65
C VAL A 86 -3.74 -3.51 -5.94
N LEU A 87 -3.14 -4.14 -6.97
CA LEU A 87 -3.85 -4.48 -8.21
C LEU A 87 -5.02 -5.44 -7.95
N CYS A 88 -4.84 -6.46 -7.12
CA CYS A 88 -5.93 -7.36 -6.76
C CYS A 88 -7.09 -6.62 -6.09
N TRP A 89 -6.81 -5.72 -5.15
CA TRP A 89 -7.84 -4.93 -4.48
C TRP A 89 -8.51 -3.89 -5.39
N LEU A 90 -7.78 -3.32 -6.34
CA LEU A 90 -8.34 -2.46 -7.37
C LEU A 90 -9.32 -3.25 -8.26
N VAL A 91 -8.88 -4.39 -8.81
CA VAL A 91 -9.73 -5.25 -9.65
C VAL A 91 -10.97 -5.68 -8.87
N GLY A 92 -10.81 -6.15 -7.63
CA GLY A 92 -11.92 -6.53 -6.77
C GLY A 92 -12.95 -5.41 -6.57
N ALA A 93 -12.51 -4.15 -6.45
CA ALA A 93 -13.39 -3.01 -6.17
C ALA A 93 -14.32 -2.73 -7.37
N THR A 94 -13.82 -2.99 -8.58
CA THR A 94 -14.58 -2.81 -9.82
C THR A 94 -15.62 -3.90 -10.08
N LEU A 95 -15.48 -5.07 -9.45
CA LEU A 95 -16.32 -6.25 -9.67
C LEU A 95 -17.54 -6.32 -8.74
N THR A 96 -18.44 -7.24 -9.06
CA THR A 96 -19.60 -7.61 -8.23
C THR A 96 -19.35 -8.93 -7.50
N ALA A 97 -20.16 -9.21 -6.48
CA ALA A 97 -20.14 -10.50 -5.81
C ALA A 97 -20.54 -11.63 -6.79
N PRO A 98 -19.96 -12.84 -6.67
CA PRO A 98 -18.99 -13.25 -5.64
C PRO A 98 -17.52 -12.94 -6.01
N TYR A 99 -17.23 -12.62 -7.27
CA TYR A 99 -15.86 -12.51 -7.78
C TYR A 99 -15.02 -11.43 -7.08
N LYS A 100 -15.63 -10.33 -6.60
CA LYS A 100 -14.91 -9.32 -5.81
C LYS A 100 -14.18 -9.92 -4.59
N TYR A 101 -14.78 -10.91 -3.92
CA TYR A 101 -14.20 -11.52 -2.72
C TYR A 101 -13.04 -12.45 -3.03
N VAL A 102 -13.02 -13.06 -4.22
CA VAL A 102 -11.87 -13.85 -4.69
C VAL A 102 -10.65 -12.96 -4.84
N TRP A 103 -10.82 -11.81 -5.49
CA TRP A 103 -9.75 -10.81 -5.66
C TRP A 103 -9.32 -10.19 -4.33
N TRP A 104 -10.26 -9.94 -3.42
CA TRP A 104 -9.93 -9.53 -2.06
C TRP A 104 -9.05 -10.58 -1.34
N LEU A 105 -9.43 -11.86 -1.40
CA LEU A 105 -8.66 -12.97 -0.81
C LEU A 105 -7.25 -13.05 -1.41
N LEU A 106 -7.12 -12.95 -2.73
CA LEU A 106 -5.83 -12.93 -3.42
C LEU A 106 -4.95 -11.76 -2.95
N GLY A 107 -5.53 -10.56 -2.83
CA GLY A 107 -4.81 -9.40 -2.28
C GLY A 107 -4.37 -9.62 -0.83
N VAL A 108 -5.20 -10.26 0.01
CA VAL A 108 -4.81 -10.64 1.38
C VAL A 108 -3.65 -11.64 1.39
N LEU A 109 -3.62 -12.61 0.47
CA LEU A 109 -2.49 -13.54 0.35
C LEU A 109 -1.18 -12.80 0.03
N PHE A 110 -1.21 -11.86 -0.92
CA PHE A 110 -0.04 -11.02 -1.22
C PHE A 110 0.34 -10.12 -0.04
N PHE A 111 -0.64 -9.56 0.68
CA PHE A 111 -0.39 -8.79 1.90
C PHE A 111 0.34 -9.60 2.96
N VAL A 112 -0.06 -10.87 3.20
CA VAL A 112 0.63 -11.77 4.13
C VAL A 112 2.07 -12.00 3.67
N VAL A 113 2.33 -12.20 2.38
CA VAL A 113 3.69 -12.33 1.85
C VAL A 113 4.51 -11.06 2.11
N VAL A 114 3.95 -9.87 1.89
CA VAL A 114 4.60 -8.58 2.21
C VAL A 114 4.94 -8.50 3.71
N LEU A 115 4.02 -8.86 4.60
CA LEU A 115 4.28 -8.86 6.05
C LEU A 115 5.42 -9.81 6.43
N LEU A 116 5.46 -11.02 5.86
CA LEU A 116 6.55 -11.97 6.09
C LEU A 116 7.90 -11.43 5.64
N LEU A 117 7.94 -10.74 4.49
CA LEU A 117 9.16 -10.09 4.00
C LEU A 117 9.57 -8.92 4.88
N VAL A 118 8.63 -8.10 5.36
CA VAL A 118 8.87 -7.03 6.33
C VAL A 118 9.47 -7.59 7.62
N THR A 119 8.94 -8.69 8.15
CA THR A 119 9.50 -9.36 9.33
C THR A 119 10.96 -9.79 9.08
N ARG A 120 11.27 -10.36 7.92
CA ARG A 120 12.65 -10.73 7.56
C ARG A 120 13.60 -9.52 7.52
N VAL A 121 13.15 -8.38 6.99
CA VAL A 121 13.93 -7.13 6.98
C VAL A 121 14.19 -6.66 8.42
N VAL A 122 13.16 -6.67 9.26
CA VAL A 122 13.25 -6.25 10.67
C VAL A 122 14.21 -7.14 11.46
N GLU A 123 14.12 -8.46 11.33
CA GLU A 123 14.93 -9.41 12.09
C GLU A 123 16.43 -9.37 11.72
N ARG A 124 16.75 -9.02 10.47
CA ARG A 124 18.13 -8.95 9.98
C ARG A 124 18.77 -7.58 10.18
N SER A 125 17.99 -6.56 10.51
CA SER A 125 18.50 -5.20 10.66
C SER A 125 19.26 -5.02 11.97
N SER A 126 20.42 -4.36 11.90
CA SER A 126 21.14 -3.86 13.07
C SER A 126 20.60 -2.52 13.60
N ASN A 127 19.67 -1.88 12.88
CA ASN A 127 19.08 -0.60 13.23
C ASN A 127 17.81 -0.80 14.08
N GLY A 128 17.89 -0.47 15.37
CA GLY A 128 16.78 -0.63 16.31
C GLY A 128 15.49 0.10 15.91
N ASN A 129 15.57 1.18 15.13
CA ASN A 129 14.40 1.91 14.66
C ASN A 129 13.59 1.14 13.59
N VAL A 130 14.24 0.28 12.81
CA VAL A 130 13.58 -0.49 11.74
C VAL A 130 12.52 -1.42 12.32
N ARG A 131 12.76 -1.99 13.51
CA ARG A 131 11.76 -2.80 14.21
C ARG A 131 10.50 -2.02 14.54
N THR A 132 10.65 -0.84 15.12
CA THR A 132 9.51 0.04 15.44
C THR A 132 8.76 0.45 14.18
N LEU A 133 9.48 0.87 13.14
CA LEU A 133 8.88 1.27 11.86
C LEU A 133 8.12 0.10 11.19
N GLY A 134 8.70 -1.09 11.18
CA GLY A 134 8.06 -2.29 10.62
C GLY A 134 6.78 -2.69 11.37
N VAL A 135 6.79 -2.62 12.70
CA VAL A 135 5.58 -2.89 13.52
C VAL A 135 4.50 -1.85 13.28
N VAL A 136 4.86 -0.56 13.28
CA VAL A 136 3.90 0.53 13.01
C VAL A 136 3.29 0.38 11.61
N LEU A 137 4.11 0.07 10.61
CA LEU A 137 3.65 -0.18 9.24
C LEU A 137 2.67 -1.36 9.20
N ALA A 138 3.06 -2.51 9.77
CA ALA A 138 2.24 -3.72 9.75
C ALA A 138 0.89 -3.52 10.45
N LEU A 139 0.88 -2.92 11.63
CA LEU A 139 -0.36 -2.66 12.39
C LEU A 139 -1.25 -1.65 11.69
N SER A 140 -0.67 -0.58 11.15
CA SER A 140 -1.44 0.42 10.40
C SER A 140 -2.08 -0.19 9.16
N TRP A 141 -1.36 -1.10 8.48
CA TRP A 141 -1.83 -1.66 7.22
C TRP A 141 -2.82 -2.81 7.39
N ALA A 142 -2.75 -3.55 8.51
CA ALA A 142 -3.66 -4.66 8.80
C ALA A 142 -5.14 -4.24 8.85
N MET A 143 -5.42 -2.94 9.07
CA MET A 143 -6.78 -2.41 9.05
C MET A 143 -7.34 -2.28 7.63
N TYR A 144 -6.52 -2.09 6.59
CA TYR A 144 -7.01 -1.89 5.22
C TYR A 144 -7.80 -3.07 4.63
N PRO A 145 -7.38 -4.35 4.72
CA PRO A 145 -8.18 -5.44 4.19
C PRO A 145 -9.55 -5.56 4.89
N LEU A 146 -9.61 -5.23 6.19
CA LEU A 146 -10.86 -5.19 6.95
C LEU A 146 -11.76 -4.04 6.51
N LEU A 147 -11.19 -2.84 6.35
CA LEU A 147 -11.94 -1.68 5.87
C LEU A 147 -12.42 -1.86 4.43
N TRP A 148 -11.67 -2.56 3.58
CA TRP A 148 -12.08 -2.85 2.21
C TRP A 148 -13.32 -3.75 2.20
N VAL A 149 -13.36 -4.81 3.02
CA VAL A 149 -14.50 -5.74 3.03
C VAL A 149 -15.73 -5.18 3.75
N LEU A 150 -15.53 -4.32 4.76
CA LEU A 150 -16.62 -3.67 5.50
C LEU A 150 -17.10 -2.36 4.83
N GLY A 151 -16.27 -1.78 3.98
CA GLY A 151 -16.51 -0.49 3.33
C GLY A 151 -17.39 -0.58 2.09
N SER A 152 -17.38 0.49 1.31
CA SER A 152 -18.15 0.59 0.07
C SER A 152 -17.71 -0.44 -0.97
N GLU A 153 -16.48 -0.94 -0.87
CA GLU A 153 -15.95 -1.93 -1.81
C GLU A 153 -16.44 -3.35 -1.55
N GLY A 154 -16.66 -3.72 -0.28
CA GLY A 154 -17.13 -5.05 0.11
C GLY A 154 -18.65 -5.18 0.25
N THR A 155 -19.35 -4.06 0.48
CA THR A 155 -20.82 -3.96 0.44
C THR A 155 -21.36 -3.69 -0.97
#